data_AF-A0A6V7XUQ7-F1
#
_entry.id   AF-A0A6V7XUQ7-F1
#
_cell.length_a   1.000
_cell.length_b   1.000
_cell.length_c   1.000
_cell.angle_alpha   90.00
_cell.angle_beta   90.00
_cell.angle_gamma   90.00
#
_symmetry.space_group_name_H-M   'P 1'
#
loop_
_entity.id
_entity.type
_entity.pdbx_description
1 polymer ?
#
loop_
_entity_poly.entity_id
_entity_poly.type
_entity_poly.pdbx_seq_one_letter_code
_entity_poly.pdbx_strand_id
1 'polypeptide(L)' 'MTNELPYVFFTQNGKQIGKGILLMENTGSYIPYVLLRSCSIEANFGNNLETRPFNYDISKHSIKEIY' A
#
# COMPACT_ATOMS: atom_id res chain seq x y z
N MET A 1 -13.90 -20.32 3.11
CA MET A 1 -13.33 -18.97 2.98
C MET A 1 -11.85 -19.10 3.26
N THR A 2 -10.99 -18.87 2.27
CA THR A 2 -9.55 -18.82 2.53
C THR A 2 -9.29 -17.62 3.43
N ASN A 3 -8.73 -17.86 4.62
CA ASN A 3 -8.29 -16.79 5.52
C ASN A 3 -7.02 -16.16 4.93
N GLU A 4 -7.19 -15.45 3.82
CA GLU A 4 -6.09 -14.69 3.22
C GLU A 4 -5.81 -13.50 4.12
N LEU A 5 -4.63 -13.51 4.74
CA LEU A 5 -4.15 -12.42 5.53
C LEU A 5 -3.80 -11.24 4.61
N PRO A 6 -4.17 -10.00 4.98
CA PRO A 6 -3.79 -8.85 4.19
C PRO A 6 -2.27 -8.71 4.18
N TYR A 7 -1.73 -8.09 3.13
CA TYR A 7 -0.30 -7.79 3.04
C TYR A 7 -0.08 -6.35 2.56
N VAL A 8 1.07 -5.80 2.92
CA VAL A 8 1.52 -4.48 2.47
C VAL A 8 2.81 -4.62 1.68
N PHE A 9 2.96 -3.87 0.60
CA PHE A 9 4.20 -3.75 -0.14
C PHE A 9 4.40 -2.31 -0.59
N PHE A 10 5.63 -1.97 -0.96
CA PHE A 10 5.99 -0.62 -1.36
C PHE A 10 6.50 -0.63 -2.80
N THR A 11 6.26 0.46 -3.51
CA THR A 11 6.80 0.68 -4.84
C THR A 11 7.53 2.00 -4.92
N GLN A 12 8.55 2.05 -5.77
CA GLN A 12 9.24 3.27 -6.14
C GLN A 12 9.24 3.35 -7.67
N ASN A 13 8.67 4.42 -8.22
CA ASN A 13 8.51 4.61 -9.67
C ASN A 13 7.86 3.40 -10.37
N GLY A 14 6.80 2.84 -9.77
CA GLY A 14 6.04 1.71 -10.33
C GLY A 14 6.71 0.34 -10.19
N LYS A 15 7.90 0.25 -9.58
CA LYS A 15 8.59 -1.02 -9.31
C LYS A 15 8.53 -1.37 -7.82
N GLN A 16 8.17 -2.61 -7.50
CA GLN A 16 8.18 -3.08 -6.10
C GLN A 16 9.59 -2.99 -5.51
N ILE A 17 9.67 -2.47 -4.28
CA ILE A 17 10.87 -2.42 -3.46
C ILE A 17 10.66 -3.30 -2.22
N GLY A 18 11.70 -4.07 -1.85
CA GLY A 18 11.62 -5.00 -0.73
C GLY A 18 10.62 -6.15 -0.91
N LYS A 19 10.41 -6.91 0.17
CA LYS A 19 9.40 -7.98 0.24
C LYS A 19 8.06 -7.41 0.71
N GLY A 20 6.98 -8.13 0.43
CA GLY A 20 5.69 -7.88 1.06
C GLY A 20 5.74 -8.23 2.55
N ILE A 21 4.89 -7.58 3.34
CA ILE A 21 4.74 -7.82 4.77
C ILE A 21 3.36 -8.46 4.96
N LEU A 22 3.31 -9.70 5.45
CA LEU A 22 2.05 -10.32 5.84
C LEU A 22 1.56 -9.70 7.14
N LEU A 23 0.29 -9.34 7.20
CA LEU A 23 -0.31 -8.75 8.39
C LEU A 23 -0.93 -9.87 9.21
N MET A 24 -0.51 -10.01 10.46
CA MET A 24 -0.89 -11.13 11.32
C MET A 24 -2.37 -11.13 11.74
N GLU A 25 -3.04 -9.98 11.63
CA GLU A 25 -4.43 -9.80 12.05
C GLU A 25 -5.17 -8.89 11.07
N ASN A 26 -6.45 -9.22 10.80
CA ASN A 26 -7.35 -8.35 10.04
C ASN A 26 -8.03 -7.36 11.00
N THR A 27 -7.26 -6.44 11.58
CA THR A 27 -7.74 -5.48 12.60
C THR A 27 -8.63 -4.36 12.05
N GLY A 28 -9.21 -4.55 10.87
CA GLY A 28 -10.35 -3.77 10.36
C GLY A 28 -10.04 -2.39 9.78
N SER A 29 -8.91 -1.74 10.09
CA SER A 29 -8.56 -0.44 9.48
C SER A 29 -7.06 -0.16 9.48
N TYR A 30 -6.49 0.07 8.28
CA TYR A 30 -5.14 0.60 8.10
C TYR A 30 -5.24 2.05 7.61
N ILE A 31 -4.41 2.93 8.16
CA ILE A 31 -4.41 4.37 7.82
C ILE A 31 -3.02 4.73 7.27
N PRO A 32 -2.93 5.40 6.10
CA PRO A 32 -1.66 5.92 5.60
C PRO A 32 -1.01 6.89 6.59
N TYR A 33 0.29 6.73 6.83
CA TYR A 33 1.06 7.58 7.75
C TYR A 33 2.42 7.94 7.16
N VAL A 34 2.87 9.18 7.38
CA VAL A 34 4.18 9.68 6.95
C VAL A 34 4.76 10.64 7.98
N LEU A 35 6.06 10.52 8.23
CA LEU A 35 6.84 11.41 9.10
C LEU A 35 7.88 12.15 8.26
N LEU A 36 7.95 13.48 8.43
CA LEU A 36 8.86 14.35 7.67
C LEU A 36 9.98 14.90 8.57
N ARG A 37 11.19 15.03 8.01
CA ARG A 37 12.33 15.68 8.66
C ARG A 37 13.00 16.64 7.69
N SER A 38 12.73 17.94 7.85
CA SER A 38 13.26 19.04 7.02
C SER A 38 13.03 18.88 5.52
N CYS A 39 11.86 18.35 5.13
CA CYS A 39 11.46 18.17 3.74
C CYS A 39 9.96 18.45 3.55
N SER A 40 9.54 18.54 2.29
CA SER A 40 8.14 18.69 1.90
C SER A 40 7.74 17.56 0.96
N ILE A 41 6.49 17.12 1.05
CA ILE A 41 5.91 16.10 0.18
C ILE A 41 4.52 16.53 -0.26
N GLU A 42 4.08 15.96 -1.38
CA GLU A 42 2.69 16.00 -1.82
C GLU A 42 2.13 14.58 -1.74
N ALA A 43 1.02 14.41 -1.02
CA ALA A 43 0.32 13.13 -0.95
C ALA A 43 -0.85 13.15 -1.95
N ASN A 44 -0.92 12.14 -2.81
CA ASN A 44 -2.02 11.96 -3.74
C ASN A 44 -2.85 10.73 -3.34
N PHE A 45 -3.99 10.97 -2.69
CA PHE A 45 -4.99 9.94 -2.35
C PHE A 45 -6.08 9.80 -3.42
N GLY A 46 -5.94 10.50 -4.54
CA GLY A 46 -6.95 10.67 -5.59
C GLY A 46 -7.57 12.06 -5.52
N ASN A 47 -8.13 12.52 -6.65
CA ASN A 47 -8.70 13.87 -6.75
C ASN A 47 -10.05 13.99 -6.01
N ASN A 48 -10.77 12.89 -5.84
CA ASN A 48 -12.05 12.83 -5.14
C ASN A 48 -12.18 11.44 -4.53
N LEU A 49 -12.23 11.33 -3.20
CA LEU A 49 -12.30 10.03 -2.52
C LEU A 49 -13.61 9.27 -2.80
N GLU A 50 -14.68 9.96 -3.17
CA GLU A 50 -15.99 9.36 -3.49
C GLU A 50 -16.07 8.92 -4.96
N THR A 51 -15.63 9.75 -5.91
CA THR A 51 -15.83 9.50 -7.35
C THR A 51 -14.56 9.07 -8.10
N ARG A 52 -13.38 9.39 -7.58
CA ARG A 52 -12.09 9.08 -8.23
C ARG A 52 -10.95 8.89 -7.20
N PRO A 53 -11.06 7.88 -6.32
CA PRO A 53 -9.99 7.58 -5.37
C PRO A 53 -8.75 7.10 -6.12
N PHE A 54 -7.59 7.24 -5.50
CA PHE A 54 -6.37 6.64 -6.00
C PHE A 54 -6.50 5.12 -5.93
N ASN A 55 -6.50 4.47 -7.09
CA ASN A 55 -6.49 3.02 -7.20
C ASN A 55 -5.15 2.58 -7.80
N TYR A 56 -4.40 1.80 -7.04
CA TYR A 56 -3.19 1.18 -7.53
C TYR A 56 -3.51 -0.17 -8.17
N ASP A 57 -3.09 -0.36 -9.42
CA ASP A 57 -3.30 -1.61 -10.15
C ASP A 57 -2.32 -2.69 -9.67
N ILE A 58 -2.77 -3.49 -8.70
CA ILE A 58 -1.97 -4.57 -8.11
C ILE A 58 -1.79 -5.77 -9.05
N SER A 59 -2.58 -5.88 -10.12
CA SER A 59 -2.54 -7.04 -11.03
C SER A 59 -1.20 -7.18 -11.77
N LYS A 60 -0.46 -6.07 -11.88
CA LYS A 60 0.87 -6.00 -12.52
C LYS A 60 2.01 -6.45 -11.61
N HIS A 61 1.71 -6.81 -10.37
CA HIS A 61 2.72 -7.19 -9.38
C HIS A 61 2.49 -8.63 -8.92
N SER A 62 3.39 -9.52 -9.34
CA SER A 62 3.60 -10.79 -8.62
C SER A 62 4.45 -10.47 -7.39
N ILE A 63 3.88 -10.60 -6.19
CA ILE A 63 4.61 -10.39 -4.94
C ILE A 63 5.80 -11.33 -4.96
N LYS A 64 7.01 -10.78 -4.95
CA LYS A 64 8.22 -11.60 -5.10
C LYS A 64 8.41 -12.53 -3.92
N GLU A 65 8.22 -12.03 -2.70
CA GLU A 65 8.37 -12.76 -1.44
C GLU A 65 7.56 -12.03 -0.34
N ILE A 66 7.11 -12.76 0.69
CA ILE A 66 6.38 -12.24 1.85
C ILE A 66 7.16 -12.63 3.13
N TYR A 67 7.29 -11.72 4.09
CA TYR A 67 7.81 -12.01 5.45
C TYR A 67 6.76 -12.69 6.33
#